data_AF-A0A662R0T2-F1
#
_entry.id   AF-A0A662R0T2-F1
#
_cell.length_a   1.000
_cell.length_b   1.000
_cell.length_c   1.000
_cell.angle_alpha   90.00
_cell.angle_beta   90.00
_cell.angle_gamma   90.00
#
_symmetry.space_group_name_H-M   'P 1'
#
loop_
_entity.id
_entity.type
_entity.pdbx_description
1 polymer ?
#
loop_
_entity_poly.entity_id
_entity_poly.type
_entity_poly.pdbx_seq_one_letter_code
_entity_poly.pdbx_strand_id
1 'polypeptide(L)'
;NYDIRKVEPTLVYKDLDFKVITATAGDTFARAHCRFEEIYESLYIIQQCLDQLPSGEVRAKLPKTLKPEGEVYCRVEDPRGEMAFYMIADGSPKPYRVRIRGPAYATLQALPPVLEGVYVADVPAIVGSMDGCTSEVDR
;
A
#
# COMPACT_ATOMS: atom_id res chain seq x y z
N ASN A 1 -7.61 -14.08 0.36
CA ASN A 1 -8.32 -12.94 0.98
C ASN A 1 -7.35 -12.29 1.98
N TYR A 2 -6.59 -11.29 1.54
CA TYR A 2 -5.54 -10.62 2.31
C TYR A 2 -5.52 -9.13 1.95
N ASP A 3 -5.52 -8.27 2.95
CA ASP A 3 -5.45 -6.81 2.84
C ASP A 3 -5.00 -6.26 4.21
N ILE A 4 -3.97 -5.42 4.24
CA ILE A 4 -3.40 -4.91 5.50
C ILE A 4 -4.43 -4.09 6.27
N ARG A 5 -5.34 -3.39 5.61
CA ARG A 5 -6.39 -2.59 6.26
C ARG A 5 -7.37 -3.44 7.07
N LYS A 6 -7.44 -4.76 6.82
CA LYS A 6 -8.20 -5.73 7.62
C LYS A 6 -7.31 -6.56 8.55
N VAL A 7 -6.11 -6.93 8.12
CA VAL A 7 -5.20 -7.81 8.91
C VAL A 7 -4.50 -7.05 10.03
N GLU A 8 -3.97 -5.87 9.73
CA GLU A 8 -3.30 -4.96 10.68
C GLU A 8 -3.87 -3.54 10.47
N PRO A 9 -5.13 -3.29 10.87
CA PRO A 9 -5.79 -2.04 10.56
C PRO A 9 -5.03 -0.84 11.15
N THR A 10 -4.68 0.11 10.28
CA THR A 10 -4.14 1.41 10.68
C THR A 10 -5.25 2.46 10.73
N LEU A 11 -5.02 3.56 11.45
CA LEU A 11 -5.98 4.66 11.57
C LEU A 11 -7.37 4.17 12.01
N VAL A 12 -8.41 4.55 11.28
CA VAL A 12 -9.82 4.23 11.55
C VAL A 12 -10.35 3.04 10.74
N TYR A 13 -9.51 2.37 9.93
CA TYR A 13 -9.98 1.29 9.03
C TYR A 13 -10.66 0.12 9.76
N LYS A 14 -10.32 -0.11 11.03
CA LYS A 14 -10.99 -1.11 11.89
C LYS A 14 -12.46 -0.81 12.16
N ASP A 15 -12.85 0.47 12.08
CA ASP A 15 -14.18 0.97 12.40
C ASP A 15 -15.02 1.22 11.13
N LEU A 16 -14.45 1.00 9.94
CA LEU A 16 -15.11 1.20 8.65
C LEU A 16 -15.55 -0.13 8.05
N ASP A 17 -16.74 -0.14 7.45
CA ASP A 17 -17.25 -1.26 6.70
C ASP A 17 -16.74 -1.21 5.27
N PHE A 18 -16.07 -2.28 4.83
CA PHE A 18 -15.64 -2.40 3.44
C PHE A 18 -15.26 -3.84 3.12
N LYS A 19 -15.32 -4.17 1.84
CA LYS A 19 -14.98 -5.47 1.27
C LYS A 19 -13.57 -5.46 0.72
N VAL A 20 -12.88 -6.59 0.90
CA VAL A 20 -11.63 -6.87 0.18
C VAL A 20 -12.00 -7.47 -1.16
N ILE A 21 -11.68 -6.77 -2.24
CA ILE A 21 -11.96 -7.23 -3.60
C ILE A 21 -10.93 -8.29 -3.99
N THR A 22 -11.40 -9.44 -4.46
CA THR A 22 -10.53 -10.53 -4.93
C THR A 22 -11.13 -11.20 -6.16
N ALA A 23 -10.27 -11.67 -7.06
CA ALA A 23 -10.65 -12.48 -8.21
C ALA A 23 -9.78 -13.76 -8.28
N THR A 24 -10.31 -14.82 -8.88
CA THR A 24 -9.64 -16.13 -8.94
C THR A 24 -8.93 -16.40 -10.26
N ALA A 25 -9.26 -15.67 -11.34
CA ALA A 25 -8.72 -15.94 -12.67
C ALA A 25 -7.21 -15.64 -12.81
N GLY A 26 -6.67 -14.69 -12.04
CA GLY A 26 -5.24 -14.39 -12.00
C GLY A 26 -4.66 -13.70 -13.24
N ASP A 27 -5.49 -13.38 -14.23
CA ASP A 27 -5.07 -12.72 -15.47
C ASP A 27 -5.04 -11.18 -15.35
N THR A 28 -4.58 -10.52 -16.41
CA THR A 28 -4.51 -9.05 -16.53
C THR A 28 -5.90 -8.41 -16.39
N PHE A 29 -6.95 -9.04 -16.94
CA PHE A 29 -8.31 -8.52 -16.87
C PHE A 29 -8.85 -8.55 -15.44
N ALA A 30 -8.65 -9.65 -14.71
CA ALA A 30 -9.02 -9.80 -13.32
C ALA A 30 -8.32 -8.75 -12.44
N ARG A 31 -7.03 -8.48 -12.67
CA ARG A 31 -6.31 -7.40 -11.97
C ARG A 31 -6.90 -6.02 -12.26
N ALA A 32 -7.23 -5.73 -13.53
CA ALA A 32 -7.83 -4.46 -13.89
C ALA A 32 -9.24 -4.31 -13.28
N HIS A 33 -10.05 -5.36 -13.35
CA HIS A 33 -11.39 -5.38 -12.78
C HIS A 33 -11.36 -5.19 -11.25
N CYS A 34 -10.45 -5.88 -10.53
CA CYS A 34 -10.30 -5.68 -9.09
C CYS A 34 -10.02 -4.21 -8.75
N ARG A 35 -9.14 -3.54 -9.51
CA ARG A 35 -8.85 -2.11 -9.29
C ARG A 35 -10.07 -1.21 -9.52
N PHE A 36 -10.90 -1.51 -10.52
CA PHE A 36 -12.14 -0.75 -10.74
C PHE A 36 -13.11 -0.93 -9.56
N GLU A 37 -13.28 -2.15 -9.07
CA GLU A 37 -14.12 -2.42 -7.90
C GLU A 37 -13.55 -1.78 -6.62
N GLU A 38 -12.22 -1.75 -6.45
CA GLU A 38 -11.56 -1.05 -5.35
C GLU A 38 -11.79 0.47 -5.38
N ILE A 39 -11.96 1.08 -6.56
CA ILE A 39 -12.35 2.50 -6.67
C ILE A 39 -13.75 2.69 -6.09
N TYR A 40 -14.72 1.86 -6.44
CA TYR A 40 -16.07 1.94 -5.89
C TYR A 40 -16.09 1.70 -4.39
N GLU A 41 -15.32 0.73 -3.90
CA GLU A 41 -15.19 0.48 -2.46
C GLU A 41 -14.51 1.66 -1.74
N SER A 42 -13.51 2.30 -2.37
CA SER A 42 -12.87 3.50 -1.84
C SER A 42 -13.86 4.67 -1.74
N LEU A 43 -14.76 4.84 -2.71
CA LEU A 43 -15.84 5.83 -2.64
C LEU A 43 -16.79 5.55 -1.46
N TYR A 44 -17.11 4.28 -1.20
CA TYR A 44 -17.92 3.88 -0.06
C TYR A 44 -17.25 4.16 1.29
N ILE A 45 -15.93 3.92 1.38
CA ILE A 45 -15.11 4.29 2.55
C ILE A 45 -15.13 5.81 2.75
N ILE A 46 -14.96 6.60 1.69
CA ILE A 46 -15.00 8.07 1.76
C ILE A 46 -16.35 8.55 2.28
N GLN A 47 -17.46 8.00 1.80
CA GLN A 47 -18.80 8.35 2.28
C GLN A 47 -18.95 8.11 3.78
N GLN A 48 -18.52 6.94 4.28
CA GLN A 48 -18.56 6.64 5.71
C GLN A 48 -17.71 7.60 6.55
N CYS A 49 -16.53 7.98 6.05
CA CYS A 49 -15.67 8.96 6.71
C CYS A 49 -16.31 10.35 6.78
N LEU A 50 -17.06 10.76 5.74
CA LEU A 50 -17.78 12.04 5.72
C LEU A 50 -18.94 12.03 6.72
N ASP A 51 -19.69 10.93 6.79
CA ASP A 51 -20.83 10.80 7.70
C ASP A 51 -20.40 10.76 9.18
N GLN A 52 -19.19 10.31 9.44
CA GLN A 52 -18.65 10.14 10.80
C GLN A 52 -17.56 11.17 11.15
N LEU A 53 -17.39 12.22 10.36
CA LEU A 53 -16.27 13.15 10.50
C LEU A 53 -16.34 13.88 11.87
N PRO A 54 -15.40 13.60 12.81
CA PRO A 54 -15.43 14.25 14.10
C PRO A 54 -14.91 15.69 14.00
N SER A 55 -15.42 16.56 14.86
CA SER A 55 -14.81 17.86 15.12
C SER A 55 -13.64 17.72 16.09
N GLY A 56 -12.64 18.60 16.01
CA GLY A 56 -11.53 18.62 16.97
C GLY A 56 -10.20 19.11 16.39
N GLU A 57 -9.12 18.92 17.15
CA GLU A 57 -7.76 19.20 16.69
C GLU A 57 -7.33 18.16 15.65
N VAL A 58 -6.80 18.62 14.51
CA VAL A 58 -6.30 17.75 13.42
C VAL A 58 -4.80 17.44 13.51
N ARG A 59 -4.12 17.95 14.54
CA ARG A 59 -2.67 17.78 14.75
C ARG A 59 -2.38 17.46 16.21
N ALA A 60 -1.60 16.40 16.44
CA ALA A 60 -1.11 16.09 17.77
C ALA A 60 -0.13 17.16 18.26
N LYS A 61 -0.17 17.47 19.56
CA LYS A 61 0.79 18.37 20.23
C LYS A 61 2.07 17.59 20.51
N LEU A 62 3.12 17.88 19.75
CA LEU A 62 4.44 17.25 19.90
C LEU A 62 5.42 18.18 20.62
N PRO A 63 6.39 17.64 21.39
CA PRO A 63 7.47 18.44 21.96
C PRO A 63 8.31 19.09 20.84
N LYS A 64 8.88 20.27 21.12
CA LYS A 64 9.76 20.99 20.18
C LYS A 64 10.98 20.18 19.73
N THR A 65 11.44 19.25 20.57
CA THR A 65 12.57 18.37 20.27
C THR A 65 12.14 16.94 20.51
N LEU A 66 12.18 16.13 19.45
CA LEU A 66 11.94 14.70 19.50
C LEU A 66 13.29 13.99 19.52
N LYS A 67 13.50 13.11 20.50
CA LYS A 67 14.69 12.24 20.60
C LYS A 67 14.23 10.79 20.72
N PRO A 68 13.72 10.20 19.62
CA PRO A 68 13.25 8.83 19.65
C PRO A 68 14.45 7.89 19.70
N GLU A 69 14.32 6.80 20.45
CA GLU A 69 15.27 5.70 20.51
C GLU A 69 14.52 4.39 20.22
N GLY A 70 15.12 3.50 19.44
CA GLY A 70 14.58 2.18 19.14
C GLY A 70 14.37 1.92 17.65
N GLU A 71 13.67 0.84 17.37
CA GLU A 71 13.46 0.29 16.03
C GLU A 71 11.97 0.04 15.80
N VAL A 72 11.50 0.31 14.58
CA VAL A 72 10.11 0.07 14.21
C VAL A 72 10.00 -0.42 12.76
N TYR A 73 9.06 -1.34 12.55
CA TYR A 73 8.59 -1.75 11.23
C TYR A 73 7.09 -1.48 11.14
N CYS A 74 6.68 -0.60 10.23
CA CYS A 74 5.27 -0.27 10.01
C CYS A 74 4.89 -0.57 8.57
N ARG A 75 3.71 -1.16 8.39
CA ARG A 75 3.13 -1.55 7.11
C ARG A 75 1.82 -0.81 6.86
N VAL A 76 1.54 -0.49 5.60
CA VAL A 76 0.27 0.04 5.12
C VAL A 76 -0.10 -0.62 3.79
N GLU A 77 -1.39 -0.64 3.46
CA GLU A 77 -1.86 -1.01 2.13
C GLU A 77 -1.75 0.22 1.21
N ASP A 78 -0.72 0.25 0.38
CA ASP A 78 -0.63 1.18 -0.75
C ASP A 78 -1.53 0.65 -1.88
N PRO A 79 -2.06 1.50 -2.79
CA PRO A 79 -2.85 1.02 -3.93
C PRO A 79 -2.15 -0.02 -4.83
N ARG A 80 -0.82 -0.15 -4.72
CA ARG A 80 0.00 -1.16 -5.43
C ARG A 80 0.30 -2.41 -4.60
N GLY A 81 -0.13 -2.45 -3.34
CA GLY A 81 0.06 -3.55 -2.39
C GLY A 81 0.75 -3.10 -1.10
N GLU A 82 1.38 -4.05 -0.40
CA GLU A 82 2.03 -3.77 0.88
C GLU A 82 3.19 -2.78 0.77
N MET A 83 3.11 -1.62 1.42
CA MET A 83 4.24 -0.71 1.61
C MET A 83 4.68 -0.75 3.07
N ALA A 84 6.00 -0.74 3.31
CA ALA A 84 6.51 -0.72 4.67
C ALA A 84 7.69 0.22 4.86
N PHE A 85 7.79 0.75 6.08
CA PHE A 85 8.91 1.55 6.57
C PHE A 85 9.56 0.83 7.74
N TYR A 86 10.85 0.58 7.61
CA TYR A 86 11.72 0.12 8.67
C TYR A 86 12.60 1.28 9.11
N MET A 87 12.53 1.68 10.39
CA MET A 87 13.25 2.84 10.91
C MET A 87 13.99 2.50 12.20
N ILE A 88 15.19 3.04 12.34
CA ILE A 88 15.99 2.98 13.57
C ILE A 88 16.30 4.42 13.99
N ALA A 89 16.12 4.70 15.28
CA ALA A 89 16.44 5.97 15.91
C ALA A 89 17.41 5.77 17.09
N ASP A 90 18.35 6.69 17.25
CA ASP A 90 19.47 6.64 18.19
C ASP A 90 19.47 7.83 19.18
N GLY A 91 18.32 8.48 19.35
CA GLY A 91 18.16 9.68 20.17
C GLY A 91 18.63 10.98 19.49
N SER A 92 19.20 10.88 18.29
CA SER A 92 19.55 12.04 17.48
C SER A 92 18.32 12.63 16.77
N PRO A 93 18.37 13.90 16.31
CA PRO A 93 17.23 14.54 15.63
C PRO A 93 17.00 14.00 14.20
N LYS A 94 17.83 13.08 13.72
CA LYS A 94 17.70 12.45 12.40
C LYS A 94 17.52 10.94 12.60
N PRO A 95 16.76 10.25 11.74
CA PRO A 95 16.72 8.80 11.81
C PRO A 95 18.11 8.24 11.51
N TYR A 96 18.57 7.29 12.32
CA TYR A 96 19.83 6.59 12.09
C TYR A 96 19.77 5.77 10.81
N ARG A 97 18.64 5.06 10.60
CA ARG A 97 18.38 4.28 9.39
C ARG A 97 16.91 4.39 9.00
N VAL A 98 16.65 4.52 7.70
CA VAL A 98 15.31 4.35 7.10
C VAL A 98 15.44 3.42 5.90
N ARG A 99 14.80 2.24 5.96
CA ARG A 99 14.62 1.36 4.80
C ARG A 99 13.15 1.35 4.42
N ILE A 100 12.89 1.66 3.17
CA ILE A 100 11.54 1.62 2.59
C ILE A 100 11.42 0.33 1.79
N ARG A 101 10.35 -0.42 2.02
CA ARG A 101 9.92 -1.54 1.17
C ARG A 101 8.72 -1.05 0.39
N GLY A 102 8.93 -0.68 -0.86
CA GLY A 102 7.84 -0.40 -1.77
C GLY A 102 7.15 -1.68 -2.26
N PRO A 103 5.83 -1.68 -2.53
CA PRO A 103 5.14 -2.81 -3.15
C PRO A 103 5.70 -3.24 -4.51
N ALA A 104 6.14 -2.29 -5.34
CA ALA A 104 6.47 -2.53 -6.75
C ALA A 104 7.75 -3.35 -6.97
N TYR A 105 8.68 -3.34 -6.00
CA TYR A 105 9.93 -4.11 -6.14
C TYR A 105 9.67 -5.61 -6.19
N ALA A 106 8.77 -6.11 -5.32
CA ALA A 106 8.43 -7.52 -5.28
C ALA A 106 7.61 -7.95 -6.52
N THR A 107 6.70 -7.10 -7.00
CA THR A 107 5.93 -7.42 -8.21
C THR A 107 6.82 -7.43 -9.44
N LEU A 108 7.78 -6.50 -9.58
CA LEU A 108 8.71 -6.48 -10.71
C LEU A 108 9.58 -7.75 -10.78
N GLN A 109 9.99 -8.30 -9.63
CA GLN A 109 10.73 -9.57 -9.59
C GLN A 109 9.92 -10.76 -10.11
N ALA A 110 8.58 -10.69 -10.08
CA ALA A 110 7.70 -11.71 -10.64
C ALA A 110 7.50 -11.57 -12.16
N LEU A 111 8.02 -10.52 -12.80
CA LEU A 111 7.79 -10.29 -14.22
C LEU A 111 8.42 -11.37 -15.12
N PRO A 112 9.68 -11.82 -14.94
CA PRO A 112 10.29 -12.82 -15.81
C PRO A 112 9.46 -14.11 -15.97
N PRO A 113 9.02 -14.81 -14.90
CA PRO A 113 8.22 -16.02 -15.06
C PRO A 113 6.82 -15.76 -15.63
N VAL A 114 6.24 -14.56 -15.45
CA VAL A 114 4.92 -14.20 -16.01
C VAL A 114 4.99 -13.91 -17.52
N LEU A 115 6.17 -13.59 -18.04
CA LEU A 115 6.40 -13.33 -19.47
C LEU A 115 6.82 -14.59 -20.25
N GLU A 116 6.99 -15.73 -19.61
CA GLU A 116 7.34 -16.96 -20.30
C GLU A 116 6.17 -17.46 -21.17
N GLY A 117 6.42 -17.67 -22.47
CA GLY A 117 5.44 -18.25 -23.39
C GLY A 117 4.35 -17.30 -23.90
N VAL A 118 4.42 -15.99 -23.61
CA VAL A 118 3.47 -14.99 -24.11
C VAL A 118 3.97 -14.31 -25.39
N TYR A 119 3.08 -13.66 -26.15
CA TYR A 119 3.50 -12.88 -27.31
C TYR A 119 4.11 -11.55 -26.87
N VAL A 120 5.05 -11.02 -27.66
CA VAL A 120 5.63 -9.69 -27.44
C VAL A 120 4.55 -8.60 -27.36
N ALA A 121 3.45 -8.78 -28.11
CA ALA A 121 2.30 -7.88 -28.09
C ALA A 121 1.56 -7.84 -26.74
N ASP A 122 1.68 -8.89 -25.91
CA ASP A 122 1.00 -8.99 -24.60
C ASP A 122 1.80 -8.30 -23.49
N VAL A 123 3.11 -8.09 -23.69
CA VAL A 123 4.03 -7.52 -22.69
C VAL A 123 3.53 -6.19 -22.13
N PRO A 124 3.09 -5.20 -22.93
CA PRO A 124 2.61 -3.93 -22.40
C PRO A 124 1.40 -4.07 -21.48
N ALA A 125 0.47 -4.97 -21.81
CA ALA A 125 -0.73 -5.22 -20.99
C ALA A 125 -0.36 -5.89 -19.67
N ILE A 126 0.50 -6.90 -19.71
CA ILE A 126 0.99 -7.61 -18.52
C ILE A 126 1.70 -6.63 -17.59
N VAL A 127 2.72 -5.92 -18.09
CA VAL A 127 3.52 -4.96 -17.30
C VAL A 127 2.63 -3.84 -16.76
N GLY A 128 1.75 -3.27 -17.59
CA GLY A 128 0.83 -2.22 -17.17
C GLY A 128 -0.11 -2.65 -16.03
N SER A 129 -0.61 -3.89 -16.08
CA SER A 129 -1.49 -4.42 -15.03
C SER A 129 -0.79 -4.69 -13.70
N MET A 130 0.54 -4.70 -13.67
CA MET A 130 1.33 -4.85 -12.44
C MET A 130 1.59 -3.51 -11.73
N ASP A 131 1.21 -2.39 -12.37
CA ASP A 131 1.32 -1.01 -11.84
C ASP A 131 2.69 -0.70 -11.23
N GLY A 132 3.76 -1.04 -11.96
CA GLY A 132 5.13 -0.85 -11.52
C GLY A 132 5.54 0.62 -11.52
N CYS A 133 6.14 1.08 -10.42
CA CYS A 133 6.73 2.41 -10.31
C CYS A 133 8.26 2.31 -10.24
N THR A 134 8.96 2.70 -11.31
CA THR A 134 10.43 2.54 -11.38
C THR A 134 11.19 3.34 -10.32
N SER A 135 10.71 4.54 -9.97
CA SER A 135 11.28 5.36 -8.89
C SER A 135 11.09 4.76 -7.50
N GLU A 136 10.19 3.78 -7.37
CA GLU A 136 10.00 3.02 -6.15
C GLU A 136 10.94 1.82 -6.05
N VAL A 137 11.14 1.15 -7.18
CA VAL A 137 12.00 -0.03 -7.31
C VAL A 137 13.47 0.30 -7.12
N ASP A 138 13.93 1.48 -7.55
CA ASP A 138 15.35 1.88 -7.60
C ASP A 138 16.01 2.12 -6.21
N ARG A 139 15.25 2.02 -5.11
CA ARG A 139 15.66 2.50 -3.76
C ARG A 139 16.35 1.48 -2.86
#